data_AF-A0A971LQM2-F1
#
_entry.id   AF-A0A971LQM2-F1
#
_cell.length_a   1.000
_cell.length_b   1.000
_cell.length_c   1.000
_cell.angle_alpha   90.00
_cell.angle_beta   90.00
_cell.angle_gamma   90.00
#
_symmetry.space_group_name_H-M   'P 1'
#
loop_
_entity.id
_entity.type
_entity.pdbx_description
1 polymer ?
#
loop_
_entity_poly.entity_id
_entity_poly.type
_entity_poly.pdbx_seq_one_letter_code
_entity_poly.pdbx_strand_id
1 'polypeptide(L)'
;MEEQVPHELSSAAHRAAGLKQVLKAIQAGRAVKVFMALDAQEHLQEQLMQAAQAHGVPLETVPTMKELGRLSGIQVPSAAAAVLSG
;
A
#
# COMPACT_ATOMS: atom_id res chain seq x y z
N MET A 1 -2.75 -23.07 -8.72
CA MET A 1 -2.12 -22.16 -7.75
C MET A 1 -2.10 -20.81 -8.43
N GLU A 2 -3.14 -20.01 -8.21
CA GLU A 2 -3.22 -18.68 -8.83
C GLU A 2 -2.26 -17.75 -8.10
N GLU A 3 -1.34 -17.20 -8.89
CA GLU A 3 -0.35 -16.21 -8.52
C GLU A 3 -1.07 -15.07 -7.77
N GLN A 4 -0.75 -14.92 -6.48
CA GLN A 4 -1.31 -13.89 -5.60
C GLN A 4 -0.85 -12.51 -6.08
N VAL A 5 -1.55 -11.98 -7.07
CA VAL A 5 -1.47 -10.58 -7.46
C VAL A 5 -2.77 -9.94 -7.00
N PRO A 6 -2.75 -8.99 -6.05
CA PRO A 6 -3.96 -8.46 -5.44
C PRO A 6 -4.74 -7.60 -6.45
N HIS A 7 -5.65 -8.23 -7.18
CA HIS A 7 -6.64 -7.57 -8.06
C HIS A 7 -7.42 -6.47 -7.33
N GLU A 8 -7.49 -6.53 -5.99
CA GLU A 8 -8.06 -5.52 -5.12
C GLU A 8 -7.44 -4.14 -5.32
N LEU A 9 -6.10 -4.04 -5.47
CA LEU A 9 -5.41 -2.76 -5.63
C LEU A 9 -5.66 -2.12 -7.00
N SER A 10 -5.80 -2.95 -8.04
CA SER A 10 -6.05 -2.51 -9.41
C SER A 10 -7.52 -2.14 -9.66
N SER A 11 -8.47 -2.83 -9.02
CA SER A 11 -9.90 -2.54 -9.15
C SER A 11 -10.42 -1.47 -8.18
N ALA A 12 -9.63 -1.09 -7.17
CA ALA A 12 -10.02 -0.07 -6.21
C ALA A 12 -10.24 1.30 -6.89
N ALA A 13 -11.46 1.80 -6.76
CA ALA A 13 -11.84 3.14 -7.22
C ALA A 13 -11.02 4.23 -6.51
N HIS A 14 -10.73 4.04 -5.22
CA HIS A 14 -9.91 4.94 -4.41
C HIS A 14 -8.70 4.20 -3.86
N ARG A 15 -7.52 4.72 -4.18
CA ARG A 15 -6.24 4.18 -3.73
C ARG A 15 -5.27 5.33 -3.48
N ALA A 16 -4.39 5.13 -2.52
CA ALA A 16 -3.32 6.06 -2.19
C ALA A 16 -1.99 5.39 -2.47
N ALA A 17 -1.03 6.11 -3.04
CA ALA A 17 0.33 5.59 -3.15
C ALA A 17 1.38 6.63 -2.82
N GLY A 18 2.48 6.13 -2.27
CA GLY A 18 3.45 6.92 -1.56
C GLY A 18 3.11 7.00 -0.07
N LEU A 19 4.15 6.87 0.74
CA LEU A 19 4.07 6.79 2.19
C LEU A 19 3.19 7.89 2.80
N LYS A 20 3.38 9.15 2.41
CA LYS A 20 2.60 10.28 2.94
C LYS A 20 1.09 10.15 2.67
N GLN A 21 0.71 9.73 1.46
CA GLN A 21 -0.71 9.58 1.11
C GLN A 21 -1.32 8.39 1.85
N VAL A 22 -0.58 7.29 1.93
CA VAL A 22 -1.02 6.09 2.65
C VAL A 22 -1.17 6.37 4.14
N LEU A 23 -0.19 7.01 4.78
CA LEU A 23 -0.28 7.43 6.18
C LEU A 23 -1.51 8.32 6.42
N LYS A 24 -1.77 9.29 5.54
CA LYS A 24 -2.95 10.16 5.66
C LYS A 24 -4.25 9.39 5.54
N ALA A 25 -4.30 8.39 4.66
CA ALA A 25 -5.46 7.53 4.50
C ALA A 25 -5.71 6.60 5.70
N ILE A 26 -4.63 6.02 6.24
CA ILE A 26 -4.65 5.20 7.45
C ILE A 26 -5.18 6.05 8.63
N GLN A 27 -4.59 7.24 8.83
CA GLN A 27 -5.02 8.18 9.87
C GLN A 27 -6.48 8.61 9.72
N ALA A 28 -6.94 8.78 8.48
CA ALA A 28 -8.34 9.10 8.18
C ALA A 28 -9.29 7.90 8.38
N GLY A 29 -8.79 6.70 8.73
CA GLY A 29 -9.61 5.49 8.87
C GLY A 29 -10.23 5.01 7.56
N ARG A 30 -9.70 5.46 6.41
CA ARG A 30 -10.20 5.06 5.08
C ARG A 30 -9.39 3.95 4.44
N ALA A 31 -8.20 3.66 4.96
CA ALA A 31 -7.35 2.59 4.45
C ALA A 31 -7.90 1.22 4.89
N VAL A 32 -8.26 0.39 3.92
CA VAL A 32 -8.77 -0.98 4.13
C VAL A 32 -7.64 -1.98 4.14
N LYS A 33 -6.66 -1.80 3.25
CA LYS A 33 -5.48 -2.65 3.13
C LYS A 33 -4.28 -1.83 2.67
N VAL A 34 -3.11 -2.16 3.20
CA VAL A 34 -1.85 -1.49 2.89
C VAL A 34 -0.89 -2.49 2.25
N PHE A 35 -0.17 -2.03 1.24
CA PHE A 35 0.82 -2.79 0.51
C PHE A 35 2.17 -2.08 0.58
N MET A 36 3.24 -2.83 0.83
CA MET A 36 4.59 -2.32 1.03
C MET A 36 5.58 -3.03 0.11
N ALA A 37 6.43 -2.30 -0.59
CA ALA A 37 7.50 -2.92 -1.35
C ALA A 37 8.65 -3.37 -0.43
N LEU A 38 9.17 -4.59 -0.63
CA LEU A 38 10.34 -5.11 0.09
C LEU A 38 11.63 -4.36 -0.28
N ASP A 39 11.71 -3.86 -1.51
CA ASP A 39 12.78 -2.98 -1.99
C ASP A 39 12.64 -1.53 -1.47
N ALA A 40 11.67 -1.26 -0.58
CA ALA A 40 11.59 0.02 0.13
C ALA A 40 12.63 0.14 1.23
N GLN A 41 13.10 1.36 1.47
CA GLN A 41 14.04 1.64 2.56
C GLN A 41 13.38 1.28 3.90
N GLU A 42 14.14 0.66 4.80
CA GLU A 42 13.64 0.19 6.12
C GLU A 42 12.90 1.28 6.90
N HIS A 43 13.41 2.52 6.89
CA HIS A 43 12.75 3.65 7.54
C HIS A 43 11.30 3.86 7.07
N LEU A 44 11.03 3.65 5.76
CA LEU A 44 9.68 3.79 5.22
C LEU A 44 8.82 2.59 5.62
N GLN A 45 9.42 1.41 5.64
CA GLN A 45 8.74 0.17 6.03
C GLN A 45 8.27 0.26 7.48
N GLU A 46 9.15 0.66 8.40
CA GLU A 46 8.83 0.81 9.83
C GLU A 46 7.72 1.83 10.05
N GLN A 47 7.81 3.02 9.44
CA GLN A 47 6.78 4.05 9.58
C GLN A 47 5.41 3.58 9.10
N LEU A 48 5.37 2.86 7.98
CA LEU A 48 4.14 2.32 7.42
C LEU A 48 3.57 1.21 8.31
N MET A 49 4.43 0.30 8.78
CA MET A 49 4.06 -0.81 9.64
C MET A 49 3.48 -0.31 10.97
N GLN A 50 4.13 0.67 11.59
CA GLN A 50 3.63 1.31 12.82
C GLN A 50 2.27 1.97 12.61
N ALA A 51 2.09 2.73 11.53
CA ALA A 51 0.82 3.37 11.25
C ALA A 51 -0.29 2.36 10.95
N ALA A 52 -0.01 1.35 10.12
CA ALA A 52 -0.96 0.29 9.80
C ALA A 52 -1.36 -0.48 11.07
N GLN A 53 -0.39 -0.86 11.90
CA GLN A 53 -0.63 -1.56 13.17
C GLN A 53 -1.42 -0.70 14.17
N ALA A 54 -1.10 0.58 14.30
CA ALA A 54 -1.81 1.50 15.19
C ALA A 54 -3.30 1.63 14.83
N HIS A 55 -3.65 1.49 13.56
CA HIS A 55 -5.03 1.55 13.07
C HIS A 55 -5.65 0.16 12.83
N GLY A 56 -4.93 -0.93 13.08
CA GLY A 56 -5.40 -2.29 12.83
C GLY A 56 -5.61 -2.63 11.35
N VAL A 57 -4.89 -1.97 10.44
CA VAL A 57 -5.02 -2.17 8.99
C VAL A 57 -4.11 -3.31 8.55
N PRO A 58 -4.62 -4.30 7.77
CA PRO A 58 -3.80 -5.38 7.25
C PRO A 58 -2.74 -4.86 6.28
N LEU A 59 -1.50 -5.32 6.48
CA LEU A 59 -0.33 -4.95 5.70
C LEU A 59 0.21 -6.16 4.93
N GLU A 60 0.46 -5.98 3.64
CA GLU A 60 0.93 -7.01 2.72
C GLU A 60 2.22 -6.54 2.03
N THR A 61 3.18 -7.42 1.83
CA THR A 61 4.48 -7.09 1.23
C THR A 61 4.53 -7.53 -0.23
N VAL A 62 5.24 -6.75 -1.06
CA VAL A 62 5.32 -6.95 -2.51
C VAL A 62 6.79 -6.87 -2.93
N PRO A 63 7.26 -7.62 -3.95
CA PRO A 63 8.69 -7.75 -4.21
C PRO A 63 9.37 -6.44 -4.58
N THR A 64 8.73 -5.60 -5.40
CA THR A 64 9.36 -4.37 -5.92
C THR A 64 8.40 -3.17 -5.93
N MET A 65 8.95 -1.96 -5.77
CA MET A 65 8.19 -0.71 -5.86
C MET A 65 7.54 -0.51 -7.23
N LYS A 66 8.18 -1.03 -8.28
CA LYS A 66 7.74 -0.92 -9.66
C LYS A 66 6.48 -1.74 -9.89
N GLU A 67 6.47 -2.96 -9.36
CA GLU A 67 5.30 -3.83 -9.38
C GLU A 67 4.16 -3.23 -8.56
N LEU A 68 4.46 -2.74 -7.34
CA LEU A 68 3.48 -2.04 -6.50
C LEU A 68 2.80 -0.87 -7.24
N GLY A 69 3.60 0.00 -7.88
CA GLY A 69 3.07 1.13 -8.64
C GLY A 69 2.20 0.69 -9.82
N ARG A 70 2.64 -0.34 -10.55
CA ARG A 70 1.89 -0.91 -11.68
C ARG A 70 0.55 -1.51 -11.21
N LEU A 71 0.54 -2.22 -10.08
CA LEU A 71 -0.67 -2.80 -9.49
C LEU A 71 -1.63 -1.72 -8.98
N SER A 72 -1.07 -0.65 -8.43
CA SER A 72 -1.83 0.55 -8.06
C SER A 72 -2.25 1.37 -9.30
N GLY A 73 -2.00 0.92 -10.53
CA GLY A 73 -2.41 1.62 -11.74
C GLY A 73 -1.84 3.03 -11.84
N ILE A 74 -0.67 3.28 -11.24
CA ILE A 74 0.02 4.56 -11.25
C ILE A 74 1.34 4.36 -11.98
N GLN A 75 1.68 5.31 -12.84
CA GLN A 75 2.86 5.22 -13.69
C GLN A 75 4.18 5.57 -12.93
N VAL A 76 4.15 5.57 -11.60
CA VAL A 76 5.28 5.91 -10.73
C VAL A 76 5.59 4.78 -9.75
N PRO A 77 6.87 4.41 -9.57
CA PRO A 77 7.26 3.46 -8.53
C PRO A 77 6.85 3.98 -7.15
N SER A 78 6.24 3.13 -6.34
CA SER A 78 5.79 3.49 -5.00
C SER A 78 6.36 2.54 -3.96
N ALA A 79 6.85 3.10 -2.85
CA ALA A 79 7.31 2.33 -1.70
C ALA A 79 6.15 1.69 -0.92
N ALA A 80 5.02 2.39 -0.91
CA ALA A 80 3.81 2.01 -0.18
C ALA A 80 2.58 2.36 -1.02
N ALA A 81 1.55 1.52 -0.96
CA ALA A 81 0.24 1.78 -1.53
C ALA A 81 -0.85 1.33 -0.55
N ALA A 82 -2.03 1.90 -0.63
CA ALA A 82 -3.17 1.48 0.18
C ALA A 82 -4.45 1.55 -0.63
N VAL A 83 -5.31 0.57 -0.38
CA VAL A 83 -6.68 0.53 -0.88
C VAL A 83 -7.56 1.32 0.07
N LEU A 84 -8.32 2.26 -0.47
CA LEU A 84 -9.24 3.07 0.30
C LEU A 84 -10.68 2.58 0.10
N SER A 85 -11.42 2.50 1.20
CA SER A 85 -12.87 2.46 1.16
C SER A 85 -13.35 3.85 0.79
N GLY A 86 -14.05 3.96 -0.34
CA GLY A 86 -14.83 5.15 -0.68
C GLY A 86 -16.03 5.28 0.24
#